data_AF-A0A348N0E6-F1
#
_entry.id   AF-A0A348N0E6-F1
#
_cell.length_a   1.000
_cell.length_b   1.000
_cell.length_c   1.000
_cell.angle_alpha   90.00
_cell.angle_beta   90.00
_cell.angle_gamma   90.00
#
_symmetry.space_group_name_H-M   'P 1'
#
loop_
_entity.id
_entity.type
_entity.pdbx_description
1 polymer ?
#
loop_
_entity_poly.entity_id
_entity_poly.type
_entity_poly.pdbx_seq_one_letter_code
_entity_poly.pdbx_strand_id
1 'polypeptide(L)'
;NHLYEAGVQLLVLSRFSPRMLPCQLADLQSRLRMGLTYHIPNLSDTDKQQVLIRQAKIRGLLLPDSVAEYLLRQYSRDMVTLIHYIQQLDNASMAAKRRLTIPFVKQILGYGAD
;
A
#
# COMPACT_ATOMS: atom_id res chain seq x y z
N ASN A 1 0.03 16.48 -28.49
CA ASN A 1 1.33 16.56 -29.22
C ASN A 1 2.28 17.50 -28.52
N HIS A 2 1.82 18.69 -28.11
CA HIS A 2 2.66 19.68 -27.40
C HIS A 2 3.50 19.13 -26.25
N LEU A 3 2.96 18.27 -25.36
CA LEU A 3 3.75 17.72 -24.25
C LEU A 3 4.89 16.79 -24.71
N TYR A 4 4.63 15.96 -25.73
CA TYR A 4 5.64 15.07 -26.28
C TYR A 4 6.72 15.86 -27.04
N GLU A 5 6.30 16.83 -27.85
CA GLU A 5 7.20 17.73 -28.59
C GLU A 5 8.04 18.62 -27.67
N ALA A 6 7.50 19.00 -26.51
CA ALA A 6 8.20 19.75 -25.47
C ALA A 6 9.14 18.88 -24.62
N GLY A 7 9.28 17.57 -24.90
CA GLY A 7 10.15 16.66 -24.16
C GLY A 7 9.67 16.37 -22.73
N VAL A 8 8.38 16.59 -22.43
CA VAL A 8 7.83 16.35 -21.09
C VAL A 8 7.70 14.85 -20.84
N GLN A 9 8.20 14.41 -19.68
CA GLN A 9 8.00 13.04 -19.21
C GLN A 9 6.61 12.91 -18.59
N LEU A 10 5.85 11.90 -19.02
CA LEU A 10 4.50 11.63 -18.56
C LEU A 10 4.43 10.26 -17.88
N LEU A 11 3.91 10.24 -16.65
CA LEU A 11 3.53 9.01 -15.95
C LEU A 11 2.00 8.96 -15.84
N VAL A 12 1.41 7.86 -16.30
CA VAL A 12 -0.04 7.63 -16.25
C VAL A 12 -0.31 6.35 -15.46
N LEU A 13 -1.23 6.43 -14.51
CA LEU A 13 -1.72 5.28 -13.75
C LEU A 13 -3.13 4.92 -14.22
N SER A 14 -3.39 3.62 -14.34
CA SER A 14 -4.69 3.10 -14.76
C SER A 14 -4.93 1.74 -14.11
N ARG A 15 -6.20 1.41 -13.86
CA ARG A 15 -6.63 0.06 -13.45
C ARG A 15 -6.69 -0.93 -14.61
N PHE A 16 -6.65 -0.43 -15.85
CA PHE A 16 -6.71 -1.21 -17.08
C PHE A 16 -5.45 -0.98 -17.91
N SER A 17 -5.03 -2.02 -18.64
CA SER A 17 -3.96 -1.85 -19.64
C SER A 17 -4.40 -0.84 -20.70
N PRO A 18 -3.47 -0.14 -21.38
CA PRO A 18 -3.81 0.80 -22.44
C PRO A 18 -4.68 0.20 -23.56
N ARG A 19 -4.61 -1.12 -23.76
CA ARG A 19 -5.47 -1.84 -24.72
C ARG A 19 -6.92 -2.00 -24.26
N MET A 20 -7.14 -2.19 -22.96
CA MET A 20 -8.47 -2.39 -22.37
C MET A 20 -9.06 -1.10 -21.77
N LEU A 21 -8.34 0.02 -21.86
CA LEU A 21 -8.81 1.29 -21.35
C LEU A 21 -10.09 1.70 -22.10
N PRO A 22 -11.19 2.02 -21.40
CA PRO A 22 -12.42 2.51 -22.02
C PRO A 22 -12.24 3.96 -22.47
N CYS A 23 -11.37 4.18 -23.46
CA CYS A 23 -11.07 5.48 -24.03
C CYS A 23 -11.89 5.67 -25.31
N GLN A 24 -12.77 6.66 -25.32
CA GLN A 24 -13.60 6.98 -26.49
C GLN A 24 -12.78 7.67 -27.62
N LEU A 25 -11.66 8.30 -27.27
CA LEU A 25 -10.78 8.99 -28.20
C LEU A 25 -9.71 8.03 -28.75
N ALA A 26 -9.91 7.56 -29.99
CA ALA A 26 -8.99 6.61 -30.63
C ALA A 26 -7.55 7.12 -30.69
N ASP A 27 -7.34 8.42 -30.95
CA ASP A 27 -6.00 9.00 -31.07
C ASP A 27 -5.27 9.01 -29.70
N LEU A 28 -5.99 9.27 -28.61
CA LEU A 28 -5.44 9.17 -27.25
C LEU A 28 -5.09 7.72 -26.90
N GLN A 29 -5.95 6.76 -27.24
CA GLN A 29 -5.68 5.34 -27.00
C GLN A 29 -4.41 4.88 -27.74
N SER A 30 -4.24 5.29 -29.01
CA SER A 30 -3.03 4.99 -29.78
C SER A 30 -1.78 5.55 -29.09
N ARG A 31 -1.83 6.81 -28.64
CA ARG A 31 -0.71 7.47 -27.94
C ARG A 31 -0.34 6.77 -26.64
N LEU A 32 -1.32 6.39 -25.82
CA LEU A 32 -1.08 5.66 -24.57
C LEU A 32 -0.43 4.28 -24.82
N ARG A 33 -0.68 3.66 -25.98
CA ARG A 33 -0.06 2.39 -26.37
C ARG A 33 1.38 2.53 -26.89
N MET A 34 1.79 3.72 -27.33
CA MET A 34 3.17 3.99 -27.77
C MET A 34 4.14 4.13 -26.59
N GLY A 35 3.62 4.44 -25.40
CA GLY A 35 4.42 4.54 -24.18
C GLY A 35 4.81 3.19 -23.59
N LEU A 36 5.87 3.21 -22.77
CA LEU A 36 6.29 2.06 -21.99
C LEU A 36 5.21 1.68 -20.98
N THR A 37 4.71 0.45 -21.07
CA THR A 37 3.63 -0.04 -20.21
C THR A 37 4.19 -1.08 -19.23
N TYR A 38 4.01 -0.83 -17.94
CA TYR A 38 4.30 -1.79 -16.89
C TYR A 38 3.03 -2.21 -16.18
N HIS A 39 2.94 -3.50 -15.87
CA HIS A 39 1.94 -4.04 -14.96
C HIS A 39 2.52 -4.06 -13.54
N ILE A 40 1.81 -3.45 -12.59
CA ILE A 40 2.18 -3.50 -11.18
C ILE A 40 1.50 -4.73 -10.58
N PRO A 41 2.24 -5.79 -10.23
CA PRO A 41 1.64 -6.96 -9.61
C PRO A 41 1.12 -6.63 -8.21
N ASN A 42 0.12 -7.38 -7.77
CA ASN A 42 -0.30 -7.35 -6.38
C ASN A 42 0.81 -7.91 -5.48
N LEU A 43 0.92 -7.37 -4.27
CA LEU A 43 1.84 -7.86 -3.25
C LEU A 43 1.42 -9.27 -2.80
N SER A 44 2.40 -10.18 -2.69
CA SER A 44 2.20 -11.44 -1.98
C SER A 44 2.02 -11.20 -0.48
N ASP A 45 1.54 -12.19 0.26
CA ASP A 45 1.40 -12.06 1.73
C ASP A 45 2.77 -11.78 2.40
N THR A 46 3.85 -12.36 1.89
CA THR A 46 5.23 -12.07 2.32
C THR A 46 5.63 -10.63 2.01
N ASP A 47 5.31 -10.13 0.81
CA ASP A 47 5.63 -8.74 0.46
C ASP A 47 4.86 -7.75 1.34
N LYS A 48 3.58 -8.04 1.63
CA LYS A 48 2.77 -7.22 2.54
C LYS A 48 3.37 -7.17 3.94
N GLN A 49 3.84 -8.30 4.47
CA GLN A 49 4.53 -8.34 5.75
C GLN A 49 5.77 -7.45 5.76
N GLN A 50 6.60 -7.54 4.72
CA GLN A 50 7.81 -6.72 4.58
C GLN A 50 7.46 -5.23 4.46
N VAL A 51 6.42 -4.89 3.71
CA VAL A 51 5.94 -3.51 3.61
C VAL A 51 5.49 -3.02 4.99
N LEU A 52 4.74 -3.80 5.76
CA LEU A 52 4.29 -3.41 7.10
C LEU A 52 5.46 -3.15 8.06
N ILE A 53 6.42 -4.07 8.12
CA ILE A 53 7.61 -3.92 8.97
C ILE A 53 8.41 -2.68 8.56
N ARG A 54 8.56 -2.45 7.24
CA ARG A 54 9.24 -1.27 6.72
C ARG A 54 8.49 0.02 7.09
N GLN A 55 7.18 0.05 6.93
CA GLN A 55 6.36 1.21 7.28
C GLN A 55 6.44 1.53 8.77
N ALA A 56 6.39 0.52 9.65
CA ALA A 56 6.60 0.69 11.08
C ALA A 56 8.01 1.27 11.36
N LYS A 57 9.05 0.71 10.74
CA LYS A 57 10.43 1.17 10.92
C LYS A 57 10.63 2.63 10.52
N ILE A 58 10.01 3.09 9.42
CA ILE A 58 10.06 4.49 8.98
C ILE A 58 9.48 5.44 10.04
N ARG A 59 8.55 4.95 10.88
CA ARG A 59 7.95 5.70 11.99
C ARG A 59 8.70 5.58 13.31
N GLY A 60 9.81 4.82 13.33
CA GLY A 60 10.52 4.49 14.58
C GLY A 60 9.82 3.41 15.41
N LEU A 61 8.79 2.78 14.87
CA LEU A 61 8.05 1.70 15.51
C LEU A 61 8.70 0.35 15.19
N LEU A 62 9.13 -0.37 16.23
CA LEU A 62 9.57 -1.75 16.08
C LEU A 62 8.35 -2.66 16.00
N LEU A 63 8.10 -3.24 14.83
CA LEU A 63 7.06 -4.23 14.59
C LEU A 63 7.69 -5.64 14.49
N PRO A 64 7.52 -6.51 15.50
CA PRO A 64 7.98 -7.89 15.40
C PRO A 64 7.24 -8.67 14.32
N ASP A 65 7.92 -9.62 13.68
CA ASP A 65 7.34 -10.45 12.61
C ASP A 65 6.05 -11.14 13.03
N SER A 66 5.99 -11.68 14.25
CA SER A 66 4.80 -12.33 14.79
C SER A 66 3.61 -11.39 14.95
N VAL A 67 3.86 -10.10 15.17
CA VAL A 67 2.80 -9.08 15.25
C VAL A 67 2.36 -8.67 13.84
N ALA A 68 3.28 -8.56 12.89
CA ALA A 68 2.95 -8.29 11.49
C ALA A 68 2.11 -9.42 10.88
N GLU A 69 2.49 -10.68 11.12
CA GLU A 69 1.73 -11.86 10.71
C GLU A 69 0.33 -11.89 11.36
N TYR A 70 0.26 -11.57 12.66
CA TYR A 70 -1.02 -11.47 13.36
C TYR A 70 -1.94 -10.41 12.75
N LEU A 71 -1.41 -9.22 12.40
CA LEU A 71 -2.19 -8.15 11.76
C LEU A 71 -2.77 -8.58 10.41
N LEU A 72 -1.93 -9.22 9.57
CA LEU A 72 -2.32 -9.73 8.25
C LEU A 72 -3.38 -10.84 8.33
N ARG A 73 -3.32 -11.66 9.39
CA ARG A 73 -4.24 -12.78 9.57
C ARG A 73 -5.59 -12.37 10.17
N GLN A 74 -5.61 -11.38 11.07
CA GLN A 74 -6.76 -11.11 11.92
C GLN A 74 -7.55 -9.84 11.60
N TYR A 75 -6.97 -8.85 10.92
CA TYR A 75 -7.67 -7.59 10.67
C TYR A 75 -7.92 -7.31 9.20
N SER A 76 -6.89 -7.36 8.35
CA SER A 76 -7.10 -7.10 6.92
C SER A 76 -5.95 -7.59 6.06
N ARG A 77 -6.24 -7.87 4.80
CA ARG A 77 -5.24 -8.07 3.74
C ARG A 77 -5.09 -6.84 2.84
N ASP A 78 -5.90 -5.81 3.06
CA ASP A 78 -5.82 -4.54 2.36
C ASP A 78 -4.71 -3.67 2.97
N MET A 79 -3.79 -3.22 2.12
CA MET A 79 -2.61 -2.48 2.57
C MET A 79 -2.94 -1.10 3.11
N VAL A 80 -3.99 -0.44 2.60
CA VAL A 80 -4.39 0.89 3.08
C VAL A 80 -4.84 0.79 4.53
N THR A 81 -5.69 -0.18 4.82
CA THR A 81 -6.19 -0.47 6.16
C THR A 81 -5.07 -0.86 7.11
N LEU A 82 -4.16 -1.74 6.68
CA LEU A 82 -3.01 -2.16 7.50
C LEU A 82 -2.07 -1.00 7.83
N ILE A 83 -1.80 -0.09 6.88
CA ILE A 83 -1.00 1.11 7.14
C ILE A 83 -1.69 2.03 8.16
N HIS A 84 -3.02 2.14 8.09
CA HIS A 84 -3.78 2.90 9.07
C HIS A 84 -3.64 2.29 10.48
N TYR A 85 -3.71 0.96 10.62
CA TYR A 85 -3.46 0.30 11.90
C TYR A 85 -2.05 0.54 12.43
N ILE A 86 -1.02 0.52 11.58
CA ILE A 86 0.34 0.88 12.00
C ILE A 86 0.37 2.29 12.58
N GLN A 87 -0.31 3.27 11.96
CA GLN A 87 -0.35 4.64 12.47
C GLN A 87 -1.06 4.74 13.83
N GLN A 88 -2.16 4.02 14.02
CA GLN A 88 -2.84 3.98 15.32
C GLN A 88 -1.97 3.33 16.41
N LEU A 89 -1.33 2.22 16.09
CA LEU A 89 -0.45 1.48 17.00
C LEU A 89 0.79 2.27 17.38
N ASP A 90 1.36 3.03 16.43
CA ASP A 90 2.50 3.92 16.66
C ASP A 90 2.17 4.95 17.74
N ASN A 91 1.09 5.73 17.51
CA ASN A 91 0.60 6.75 18.44
C ASN A 91 0.33 6.17 19.85
N ALA A 92 -0.34 5.01 19.91
CA ALA A 92 -0.64 4.35 21.17
C ALA A 92 0.63 3.84 21.89
N SER A 93 1.57 3.26 21.15
CA SER A 93 2.81 2.73 21.70
C SER A 93 3.71 3.83 22.27
N MET A 94 3.75 4.99 21.61
CA MET A 94 4.45 6.18 22.07
C MET A 94 3.83 6.72 23.35
N ALA A 95 2.50 6.87 23.39
CA ALA A 95 1.79 7.35 24.57
C ALA A 95 1.98 6.41 25.77
N ALA A 96 1.92 5.10 25.55
CA ALA A 96 2.12 4.09 26.59
C ALA A 96 3.60 3.86 26.95
N LYS A 97 4.55 4.32 26.13
CA LYS A 97 5.99 4.02 26.22
C LYS A 97 6.28 2.50 26.28
N ARG A 98 5.57 1.71 25.46
CA ARG A 98 5.67 0.24 25.47
C ARG A 98 5.92 -0.31 24.07
N ARG A 99 6.61 -1.45 24.00
CA ARG A 99 6.81 -2.20 22.76
C ARG A 99 5.50 -2.84 22.29
N LEU A 100 5.37 -3.02 20.98
CA LEU A 100 4.25 -3.76 20.41
C LEU A 100 4.32 -5.25 20.80
N THR A 101 3.17 -5.76 21.24
CA THR A 101 2.92 -7.16 21.52
C THR A 101 1.51 -7.50 21.04
N ILE A 102 1.21 -8.77 20.78
CA ILE A 102 -0.13 -9.18 20.35
C ILE A 102 -1.23 -8.71 21.33
N PRO A 103 -1.07 -8.85 22.67
CA PRO A 103 -2.05 -8.31 23.63
C PRO A 103 -2.24 -6.80 23.51
N PHE A 104 -1.16 -6.03 23.30
CA PHE A 104 -1.25 -4.58 23.13
C PHE A 104 -1.99 -4.22 21.83
N VAL A 105 -1.72 -4.93 20.74
CA VAL A 105 -2.44 -4.72 19.48
C VAL A 105 -3.94 -4.96 19.66
N LYS A 106 -4.33 -6.06 20.33
CA LYS A 106 -5.74 -6.34 20.64
C LYS A 106 -6.38 -5.25 21.50
N GLN A 107 -5.64 -4.70 22.46
CA GLN A 107 -6.12 -3.62 23.32
C GLN A 107 -6.44 -2.35 22.51
N ILE A 108 -5.63 -2.03 21.50
CA ILE A 108 -5.77 -0.78 20.73
C ILE A 108 -6.75 -0.93 19.56
N LEU A 109 -6.65 -2.02 18.81
CA LEU A 109 -7.47 -2.23 17.60
C LEU A 109 -8.78 -2.99 17.87
N GLY A 110 -8.97 -3.49 19.09
CA GLY A 110 -10.10 -4.36 19.43
C GLY A 110 -9.96 -5.77 18.83
N TYR A 111 -11.00 -6.58 19.02
CA TYR A 111 -11.11 -7.88 18.34
C TYR A 111 -11.87 -7.65 17.03
N GLY A 112 -11.16 -7.65 15.90
CA GLY A 112 -11.69 -7.69 14.53
C GLY A 112 -12.97 -6.87 14.30
N ALA A 113 -12.83 -5.57 14.03
CA ALA A 113 -13.91 -4.77 13.45
C ALA A 113 -13.67 -4.64 11.94
N ASP A 114 -14.58 -5.27 11.19
CA ASP A 114 -14.94 -5.13 9.76
C ASP A 114 -13.85 -5.18 8.67
#